data_AF-A0A9E3BAS4-F1
#
_entry.id   AF-A0A9E3BAS4-F1
#
_cell.length_a   1.000
_cell.length_b   1.000
_cell.length_c   1.000
_cell.angle_alpha   90.00
_cell.angle_beta   90.00
_cell.angle_gamma   90.00
#
_symmetry.space_group_name_H-M   'P 1'
#
loop_
_entity.id
_entity.type
_entity.pdbx_description
1 polymer ?
#
loop_
_entity_poly.entity_id
_entity_poly.type
_entity_poly.pdbx_seq_one_letter_code
_entity_poly.pdbx_strand_id
1 'polypeptide(L)'
;QISMQVGNNSAIKQGVAAGLGIALISRVALDMELETHRLVILDVEGFPIMKQWRLVHLKDKNLSATARAFKLFMLQHADHLMRAQK
;
A
#
# COMPACT_ATOMS: atom_id res chain seq x y z
N GLN A 1 14.20 14.72 -13.86
CA GLN A 1 13.46 15.84 -13.24
C GLN A 1 12.07 15.34 -12.84
N ILE A 2 11.59 15.65 -11.64
CA ILE A 2 10.23 15.27 -11.20
C ILE A 2 9.27 16.33 -11.71
N SER A 3 8.28 15.94 -12.54
CA SER A 3 7.30 16.86 -13.13
C SER A 3 6.27 17.38 -12.12
N MET A 4 5.89 16.53 -11.16
CA MET A 4 4.86 16.84 -10.16
C MET A 4 5.12 16.05 -8.88
N GLN A 5 4.88 16.66 -7.72
CA GLN A 5 4.87 15.99 -6.43
C GLN A 5 3.49 16.14 -5.78
N VAL A 6 2.88 15.01 -5.41
CA VAL A 6 1.52 14.98 -4.86
C VAL A 6 1.50 14.03 -3.68
N GLY A 7 0.95 14.48 -2.55
CA GLY A 7 0.90 13.69 -1.31
C GLY A 7 -0.30 12.74 -1.20
N ASN A 8 -1.23 12.75 -2.16
CA ASN A 8 -2.48 12.00 -2.11
C ASN A 8 -2.57 11.00 -3.28
N ASN A 9 -2.75 9.72 -2.96
CA ASN A 9 -2.97 8.65 -3.93
C ASN A 9 -4.10 8.96 -4.91
N SER A 10 -5.23 9.52 -4.47
CA SER A 10 -6.35 9.83 -5.36
C SER A 10 -5.97 10.86 -6.43
N ALA A 11 -5.23 11.90 -6.05
CA ALA A 11 -4.79 12.92 -7.00
C ALA A 11 -3.73 12.38 -7.97
N ILE A 12 -2.85 11.48 -7.51
CA ILE A 12 -1.92 10.76 -8.39
C ILE A 12 -2.69 9.91 -9.42
N LYS A 13 -3.67 9.12 -8.97
CA LYS A 13 -4.50 8.27 -9.85
C LYS A 13 -5.25 9.08 -10.90
N GLN A 14 -5.85 10.21 -10.51
CA GLN A 14 -6.51 11.12 -11.44
C GLN A 14 -5.54 11.74 -12.45
N GLY A 15 -4.35 12.15 -12.02
CA GLY A 15 -3.34 12.70 -12.92
C GLY A 15 -2.85 11.70 -13.97
N VAL A 16 -2.62 10.44 -13.58
CA VAL A 16 -2.26 9.38 -14.52
C VAL A 16 -3.42 9.09 -15.48
N ALA A 17 -4.65 8.98 -14.99
CA ALA A 17 -5.84 8.77 -15.82
C ALA A 17 -6.08 9.93 -16.82
N ALA A 18 -5.68 11.16 -16.46
CA ALA A 18 -5.74 12.32 -17.33
C ALA A 18 -4.55 12.43 -18.32
N GLY A 19 -3.64 11.45 -18.34
CA GLY A 19 -2.50 11.43 -19.26
C GLY A 19 -1.34 12.34 -18.86
N LEU A 20 -1.27 12.79 -17.60
CA LEU A 20 -0.19 13.66 -17.12
C LEU A 20 1.15 12.94 -16.91
N GLY A 21 1.17 11.61 -17.05
CA GLY A 21 2.37 10.79 -16.99
C GLY A 21 2.15 9.45 -16.30
N ILE A 22 3.22 8.91 -15.73
CA ILE A 22 3.24 7.65 -14.96
C ILE A 22 3.50 7.92 -13.49
N ALA A 23 3.09 7.00 -12.61
CA ALA A 23 3.31 7.11 -11.18
C ALA A 23 3.69 5.78 -10.53
N LEU A 24 4.45 5.88 -9.44
CA LEU A 24 4.73 4.75 -8.55
C LEU A 24 3.78 4.81 -7.36
N ILE A 25 2.96 3.78 -7.19
CA ILE A 25 1.95 3.69 -6.13
C ILE A 25 1.90 2.26 -5.57
N SER A 26 1.47 2.13 -4.30
CA SER A 26 1.23 0.81 -3.70
C SER A 26 0.11 0.08 -4.45
N ARG A 27 0.32 -1.20 -4.75
CA ARG A 27 -0.68 -2.05 -5.44
C ARG A 27 -2.03 -2.05 -4.71
N VAL A 28 -2.02 -2.10 -3.38
CA VAL A 28 -3.22 -2.08 -2.51
C VAL A 28 -4.10 -0.85 -2.71
N ALA A 29 -3.58 0.23 -3.30
CA ALA A 29 -4.36 1.45 -3.56
C ALA A 29 -5.02 1.48 -4.95
N LEU A 30 -4.87 0.42 -5.76
CA LEU A 30 -5.25 0.36 -7.18
C LEU A 30 -6.41 -0.58 -7.51
N ASP A 31 -6.91 -1.39 -6.58
CA ASP A 31 -7.87 -2.47 -6.85
C ASP A 31 -9.04 -2.01 -7.75
N MET A 32 -9.71 -0.91 -7.36
CA MET A 32 -10.83 -0.36 -8.12
C MET A 32 -10.44 0.16 -9.51
N GLU A 33 -9.28 0.77 -9.67
CA GLU A 33 -8.82 1.27 -10.97
C GLU A 33 -8.43 0.17 -11.93
N LEU A 34 -7.95 -0.97 -11.41
CA LEU A 34 -7.65 -2.16 -12.21
C LEU A 34 -8.96 -2.85 -12.64
N GLU A 35 -9.91 -3.03 -11.73
CA GLU A 35 -11.24 -3.59 -12.06
C GLU A 35 -11.96 -2.74 -13.12
N THR A 36 -11.91 -1.42 -12.97
CA THR A 36 -12.55 -0.48 -13.91
C THR A 36 -11.73 -0.20 -15.18
N HIS A 37 -10.56 -0.84 -15.33
CA HIS A 37 -9.65 -0.65 -16.48
C HIS A 37 -9.25 0.81 -16.72
N ARG A 38 -9.31 1.65 -15.68
CA ARG A 38 -8.93 3.07 -15.77
C ARG A 38 -7.43 3.29 -15.66
N LEU A 39 -6.72 2.34 -15.06
CA LEU A 39 -5.26 2.31 -14.98
C LEU A 39 -4.75 0.92 -15.35
N VAL A 40 -3.53 0.87 -15.86
CA VAL A 40 -2.82 -0.38 -16.15
C VAL A 40 -1.49 -0.40 -15.40
N ILE A 41 -1.06 -1.59 -15.01
CA ILE A 41 0.26 -1.81 -14.42
C ILE A 41 1.25 -2.04 -15.56
N LEU A 42 2.30 -1.22 -15.60
CA LEU A 42 3.38 -1.40 -16.56
C LEU A 42 4.31 -2.54 -16.11
N ASP A 43 4.71 -3.38 -17.05
CA ASP A 43 5.75 -4.38 -16.83
C ASP A 43 7.11 -3.70 -16.97
N VAL A 44 7.82 -3.56 -15.85
CA VAL A 44 9.07 -2.80 -15.76
C VAL A 44 10.09 -3.62 -14.99
N GLU A 45 11.31 -3.71 -15.51
CA GLU A 45 12.42 -4.42 -14.87
C GLU A 45 12.65 -3.89 -13.43
N GLY A 46 12.84 -4.81 -12.49
CA GLY A 46 13.04 -4.49 -11.07
C GLY A 46 11.75 -4.23 -10.28
N PHE A 47 10.57 -4.36 -10.88
CA PHE A 47 9.28 -4.31 -10.18
C PHE A 47 8.65 -5.70 -10.02
N PRO A 48 7.84 -5.93 -8.96
CA PRO A 48 7.44 -4.98 -7.93
C PRO A 48 8.50 -4.74 -6.84
N ILE A 49 8.52 -3.53 -6.28
CA ILE A 49 9.34 -3.23 -5.10
C ILE A 49 8.65 -3.83 -3.86
N MET A 50 9.25 -4.86 -3.30
CA MET A 50 8.71 -5.56 -2.13
C MET A 50 8.92 -4.73 -0.86
N LYS A 51 7.83 -4.29 -0.24
CA LYS A 51 7.84 -3.60 1.06
C LYS A 51 7.51 -4.56 2.19
N GLN A 52 8.26 -4.46 3.28
CA GLN A 52 8.00 -5.19 4.52
C GLN A 52 7.20 -4.32 5.48
N TRP A 53 6.05 -4.83 5.90
CA TRP A 53 5.27 -4.23 6.99
C TRP A 53 5.83 -4.67 8.33
N ARG A 54 5.87 -3.75 9.30
CA ARG A 54 6.40 -4.02 10.64
C ARG A 54 5.42 -3.50 11.67
N LEU A 55 5.08 -4.36 12.64
CA LEU A 55 4.34 -3.96 13.82
C LEU A 55 5.33 -3.50 14.89
N VAL A 56 5.26 -2.22 15.26
CA VAL A 56 6.21 -1.59 16.19
C VAL A 56 5.50 -1.07 17.43
N HIS A 57 6.17 -1.21 18.58
CA HIS A 57 5.76 -0.57 19.84
C HIS A 57 7.02 -0.21 20.66
N LEU A 58 6.89 0.74 21.58
CA LEU A 58 7.98 1.10 22.49
C LEU A 58 8.35 -0.11 23.37
N LYS A 59 9.66 -0.36 23.51
CA LYS A 59 10.19 -1.49 24.28
C LYS A 59 9.79 -1.41 25.75
N ASP A 60 9.84 -0.21 26.32
CA ASP A 60 9.66 0.02 27.76
C ASP A 60 8.19 0.27 28.14
N LYS A 61 7.27 0.27 27.17
CA LYS A 61 5.84 0.47 27.43
C LYS A 61 5.13 -0.88 27.54
N ASN A 62 4.56 -1.13 28.71
CA ASN A 62 3.66 -2.26 28.89
C ASN A 62 2.41 -2.09 28.02
N LEU A 63 2.17 -3.06 27.14
CA LEU A 63 0.96 -3.09 26.33
C LEU A 63 -0.25 -3.34 27.23
N SER A 64 -1.32 -2.59 27.03
CA SER A 64 -2.61 -2.91 27.65
C SER A 64 -3.09 -4.29 27.18
N ALA A 65 -4.03 -4.88 27.91
CA ALA A 65 -4.60 -6.18 27.54
C ALA A 65 -5.14 -6.16 26.09
N THR A 66 -5.84 -5.09 25.70
CA THR A 66 -6.35 -4.88 24.34
C THR A 66 -5.22 -4.75 23.31
N ALA A 67 -4.17 -3.98 23.60
CA ALA A 67 -3.05 -3.81 22.67
C ALA A 67 -2.27 -5.12 22.47
N ARG A 68 -2.12 -5.93 23.53
CA ARG A 68 -1.52 -7.27 23.43
C ARG A 68 -2.37 -8.23 22.61
N ALA A 69 -3.69 -8.23 22.82
CA ALA A 69 -4.62 -9.03 22.02
C ALA A 69 -4.56 -8.62 20.55
N PHE A 70 -4.56 -7.32 20.25
CA PHE A 70 -4.40 -6.80 18.89
C PHE A 70 -3.07 -7.21 18.25
N LYS A 71 -1.95 -7.10 18.99
CA LYS A 71 -0.64 -7.55 18.52
C LYS A 71 -0.65 -9.04 18.14
N LEU A 72 -1.21 -9.89 19.00
CA LEU A 72 -1.33 -11.32 18.74
C LEU A 72 -2.22 -11.61 17.52
N PHE A 73 -3.37 -10.93 17.44
CA PHE A 73 -4.26 -11.02 16.29
C PHE A 73 -3.54 -10.66 14.99
N MET A 74 -2.83 -9.54 14.95
CA MET A 74 -2.05 -9.12 13.79
C MET A 74 -0.98 -10.15 13.43
N LEU A 75 -0.19 -10.64 14.40
CA LEU A 75 0.86 -11.62 14.11
C LEU A 75 0.32 -12.95 13.58
N GLN A 76 -0.90 -13.34 13.97
CA GLN A 76 -1.54 -14.57 13.50
C GLN A 76 -2.20 -14.42 12.12
N HIS A 77 -2.74 -13.24 11.80
CA HIS A 77 -3.62 -13.06 10.64
C HIS A 77 -3.05 -12.11 9.57
N ALA A 78 -1.98 -11.36 9.84
CA ALA A 78 -1.47 -10.33 8.93
C ALA A 78 -1.17 -10.90 7.54
N ASP A 79 -0.54 -12.06 7.42
CA ASP A 79 -0.23 -12.64 6.11
C ASP A 79 -1.50 -12.91 5.30
N HIS A 80 -2.56 -13.42 5.93
CA HIS A 80 -3.84 -13.65 5.26
C HIS A 80 -4.50 -12.32 4.87
N LEU A 81 -4.54 -11.34 5.78
CA LEU A 81 -5.14 -10.03 5.51
C LEU A 81 -4.40 -9.27 4.40
N MET A 82 -3.09 -9.40 4.33
CA MET A 82 -2.26 -8.79 3.29
C MET A 82 -2.34 -9.55 1.95
N ARG A 83 -2.66 -10.85 1.96
CA ARG A 83 -2.91 -11.65 0.75
C ARG A 83 -4.35 -11.56 0.24
N ALA A 84 -5.31 -11.24 1.09
CA ALA A 84 -6.71 -11.05 0.70
C ALA A 84 -6.95 -9.77 -0.12
N GLN A 85 -5.95 -8.89 -0.20
CA GLN A 85 -5.91 -7.69 -1.06
C GLN A 85 -5.05 -7.92 -2.33
N LYS A 86 -4.98 -9.15 -2.82
CA LYS A 86 -4.09 -9.55 -3.91
C LYS A 86 -4.86 -9.93 -5.17
#